data_AF-A0A1Q7YMM4-F1
#
_entry.id   AF-A0A1Q7YMM4-F1
#
_cell.length_a   1.000
_cell.length_b   1.000
_cell.length_c   1.000
_cell.angle_alpha   90.00
_cell.angle_beta   90.00
_cell.angle_gamma   90.00
#
_symmetry.space_group_name_H-M   'P 1'
#
loop_
_entity.id
_entity.type
_entity.pdbx_description
1 polymer ?
#
loop_
_entity_poly.entity_id
_entity_poly.type
_entity_poly.pdbx_seq_one_letter_code
_entity_poly.pdbx_strand_id
1 'polypeptide(L)'
;MSKKRQRRRARAKPEAATSDYRDPDGNVLTLRDAVSAGTIAKLREGVGGPAATTDDIWRRRTEMLFERFAVRWTISGLPLSGQKELLGRYRLADEETQRWVRETIDEHLSSRQPELRR
;
A
#
# COMPACT_ATOMS: atom_id res chain seq x y z
N MET A 1 -15.81 22.38 37.07
CA MET A 1 -17.23 22.39 36.61
C MET A 1 -17.21 22.60 35.07
N SER A 2 -17.04 21.59 34.21
CA SER A 2 -18.08 20.69 33.64
C SER A 2 -19.26 21.50 33.06
N LYS A 3 -19.55 21.59 31.75
CA LYS A 3 -19.91 20.64 30.66
C LYS A 3 -20.17 21.57 29.43
N LYS A 4 -20.16 21.20 28.14
CA LYS A 4 -20.84 20.07 27.49
C LYS A 4 -20.50 20.07 25.98
N ARG A 5 -19.86 18.97 25.55
CA ARG A 5 -20.25 18.14 24.39
C ARG A 5 -21.08 18.80 23.27
N GLN A 6 -20.49 18.93 22.09
CA GLN A 6 -21.09 18.35 20.87
C GLN A 6 -20.03 18.09 19.79
N ARG A 7 -19.21 17.06 20.02
CA ARG A 7 -18.54 16.34 18.93
C ARG A 7 -19.64 15.71 18.07
N ARG A 8 -20.06 16.40 17.00
CA ARG A 8 -20.66 15.74 15.84
C ARG A 8 -19.60 14.80 15.29
N ARG A 9 -19.58 13.56 15.80
CA ARG A 9 -18.95 12.43 15.13
C ARG A 9 -19.67 12.32 13.79
N ALA A 10 -19.11 12.95 12.76
CA ALA A 10 -19.29 12.49 11.39
C ALA A 10 -19.10 10.98 11.45
N ARG A 11 -20.12 10.24 11.01
CA ARG A 11 -20.18 8.79 11.07
C ARG A 11 -18.91 8.27 10.40
N ALA A 12 -17.91 7.89 11.20
CA ALA A 12 -16.64 7.41 10.69
C ALA A 12 -16.97 6.20 9.84
N LYS A 13 -16.68 6.30 8.54
CA LYS A 13 -16.70 5.13 7.66
C LYS A 13 -15.79 4.11 8.35
N PRO A 14 -16.22 2.84 8.56
CA PRO A 14 -15.35 1.86 9.17
C PRO A 14 -14.03 1.87 8.43
N GLU A 15 -12.93 2.06 9.17
CA GLU A 15 -11.59 1.99 8.57
C GLU A 15 -11.48 0.63 7.89
N ALA A 16 -10.97 0.64 6.66
CA ALA A 16 -10.72 -0.61 5.95
C ALA A 16 -9.81 -1.48 6.82
N ALA A 17 -10.11 -2.79 6.91
CA ALA A 17 -9.25 -3.72 7.63
C ALA A 17 -7.83 -3.65 7.05
N THR A 18 -6.83 -3.82 7.92
CA THR A 18 -5.42 -3.74 7.55
C THR A 18 -4.64 -4.90 8.15
N SER A 19 -3.57 -5.29 7.46
CA SER A 19 -2.63 -6.31 7.91
C SER A 19 -1.22 -5.72 8.01
N ASP A 20 -0.48 -6.14 9.05
CA ASP A 20 0.90 -5.72 9.29
C ASP A 20 1.87 -6.83 8.88
N TYR A 21 2.93 -6.45 8.19
CA TYR A 21 4.01 -7.33 7.72
C TYR A 21 5.34 -6.82 8.25
N ARG A 22 6.13 -7.70 8.84
CA ARG A 22 7.45 -7.36 9.40
C ARG A 22 8.57 -7.85 8.50
N ASP A 23 9.54 -6.99 8.24
CA ASP A 23 10.79 -7.38 7.58
C ASP A 23 11.82 -7.89 8.61
N PRO A 24 12.95 -8.47 8.16
CA PRO A 24 14.01 -8.95 9.05
C PRO A 24 14.63 -7.86 9.95
N ASP A 25 14.61 -6.61 9.50
CA ASP A 25 15.13 -5.46 10.26
C ASP A 25 14.13 -4.92 11.30
N GLY A 26 12.93 -5.50 11.36
CA GLY A 26 11.88 -5.11 12.29
C GLY A 26 11.05 -3.90 11.84
N ASN A 27 11.20 -3.46 10.58
CA ASN A 27 10.29 -2.48 10.00
C ASN A 27 8.92 -3.13 9.76
N VAL A 28 7.86 -2.32 9.76
CA VAL A 28 6.48 -2.80 9.66
C VAL A 28 5.75 -2.11 8.52
N LEU A 29 5.40 -2.85 7.48
CA LEU A 29 4.53 -2.39 6.39
C LEU A 29 3.08 -2.78 6.70
N THR A 30 2.20 -1.79 6.74
CA THR A 30 0.76 -1.98 6.93
C THR A 30 0.04 -1.81 5.60
N LEU A 31 -0.68 -2.85 5.19
CA LEU A 31 -1.46 -2.88 3.94
C LEU A 31 -2.96 -2.89 4.24
N ARG A 32 -3.76 -2.20 3.42
CA ARG A 32 -5.23 -2.37 3.40
C ARG A 32 -5.55 -3.76 2.87
N ASP A 33 -6.45 -4.46 3.54
CA ASP A 33 -6.84 -5.81 3.18
C ASP A 33 -7.56 -5.92 1.84
N ALA A 34 -8.23 -4.84 1.40
CA ALA A 34 -8.92 -4.81 0.12
C ALA A 34 -9.07 -3.39 -0.43
N VAL A 35 -9.16 -3.29 -1.75
CA VAL A 35 -9.58 -2.09 -2.49
C VAL A 35 -10.92 -2.33 -3.20
N SER A 36 -11.64 -1.25 -3.49
CA SER A 36 -12.95 -1.33 -4.16
C SER A 36 -12.86 -1.89 -5.58
N ALA A 37 -13.97 -2.43 -6.10
CA ALA A 37 -14.08 -2.92 -7.47
C ALA A 37 -13.65 -1.89 -8.53
N GLY A 38 -13.95 -0.61 -8.32
CA GLY A 38 -13.49 0.46 -9.20
C GLY A 38 -11.98 0.67 -9.18
N THR A 39 -11.32 0.47 -8.04
CA THR A 39 -9.86 0.49 -7.96
C THR A 39 -9.25 -0.76 -8.60
N ILE A 40 -9.86 -1.94 -8.43
CA ILE A 40 -9.44 -3.17 -9.11
C ILE A 40 -9.46 -2.98 -10.62
N ALA A 41 -10.55 -2.45 -11.17
CA ALA A 41 -10.67 -2.20 -12.60
C ALA A 41 -9.53 -1.31 -13.12
N LYS A 42 -9.26 -0.19 -12.43
CA LYS A 42 -8.16 0.73 -12.78
C LYS A 42 -6.77 0.09 -12.69
N LEU A 43 -6.54 -0.75 -11.67
CA LEU A 43 -5.27 -1.47 -11.52
C LEU A 43 -5.06 -2.52 -12.62
N ARG A 44 -6.14 -3.02 -13.22
CA ARG A 44 -6.10 -4.01 -14.32
C ARG A 44 -5.96 -3.41 -15.71
N GLU A 45 -6.23 -2.13 -15.90
CA GLU A 45 -6.08 -1.43 -17.20
C GLU A 45 -4.63 -1.42 -17.71
N GLY A 46 -3.67 -1.81 -16.86
CA GLY A 46 -2.26 -1.92 -17.22
C GLY A 46 -1.56 -0.57 -17.14
N VAL A 47 -0.23 -0.61 -17.17
CA VAL A 47 0.63 0.59 -17.12
C VAL A 47 1.62 0.49 -18.27
N GLY A 48 1.70 1.52 -19.11
CA GLY A 48 2.69 1.59 -20.19
C GLY A 48 2.10 1.94 -21.55
N GLY A 49 2.85 2.74 -22.32
CA GLY A 49 2.59 2.99 -23.74
C GLY A 49 3.42 2.08 -24.64
N PRO A 50 3.32 2.23 -25.99
CA PRO A 50 3.98 1.35 -26.96
C PRO A 50 5.50 1.21 -26.82
N ALA A 51 6.16 2.16 -26.13
CA ALA A 51 7.60 2.22 -25.95
C ALA A 51 8.08 1.82 -24.54
N ALA A 52 7.19 1.39 -23.64
CA ALA A 52 7.57 1.00 -22.28
C ALA A 52 8.25 -0.38 -22.26
N THR A 53 9.37 -0.50 -21.54
CA THR A 53 10.03 -1.80 -21.33
C THR A 53 9.26 -2.64 -20.32
N THR A 54 9.48 -3.96 -20.32
CA THR A 54 8.87 -4.86 -19.33
C THR A 54 9.23 -4.46 -17.89
N ASP A 55 10.47 -4.02 -17.64
CA ASP A 55 10.90 -3.55 -16.31
C ASP A 55 10.16 -2.28 -15.90
N ASP A 56 10.01 -1.32 -16.82
CA ASP A 56 9.28 -0.09 -16.57
C ASP A 56 7.81 -0.34 -16.23
N ILE A 57 7.18 -1.26 -16.96
CA ILE A 57 5.78 -1.67 -16.73
C ILE A 57 5.65 -2.29 -15.34
N TRP A 58 6.55 -3.22 -15.01
CA TRP A 58 6.53 -3.92 -13.74
C TRP A 58 6.81 -3.01 -12.56
N ARG A 59 7.77 -2.09 -12.68
CA ARG A 59 8.06 -1.06 -11.68
C ARG A 59 6.87 -0.14 -11.44
N ARG A 60 6.30 0.43 -12.51
CA ARG A 60 5.12 1.32 -12.40
C ARG A 60 3.93 0.60 -11.78
N ARG A 61 3.70 -0.66 -12.15
CA ARG A 61 2.62 -1.46 -11.59
C ARG A 61 2.82 -1.71 -10.09
N THR A 62 4.04 -2.05 -9.69
CA THR A 62 4.38 -2.23 -8.29
C THR A 62 4.15 -0.95 -7.49
N GLU A 63 4.59 0.20 -8.01
CA GLU A 63 4.33 1.50 -7.36
C GLU A 63 2.83 1.78 -7.24
N MET A 64 2.03 1.52 -8.29
CA MET A 64 0.58 1.69 -8.23
C MET A 64 -0.07 0.77 -7.19
N LEU A 65 0.36 -0.49 -7.08
CA LEU A 65 -0.13 -1.40 -6.06
C LEU A 65 0.25 -0.90 -4.67
N PHE A 66 1.52 -0.54 -4.47
CA PHE A 66 2.01 0.04 -3.23
C PHE A 66 1.19 1.28 -2.84
N GLU A 67 0.92 2.19 -3.78
CA GLU A 67 0.12 3.39 -3.52
C GLU A 67 -1.33 3.11 -3.10
N ARG A 68 -1.91 2.01 -3.57
CA ARG A 68 -3.30 1.64 -3.25
C ARG A 68 -3.42 0.83 -1.97
N PHE A 69 -2.41 0.04 -1.63
CA PHE A 69 -2.46 -0.88 -0.50
C PHE A 69 -1.73 -0.34 0.73
N ALA A 70 -0.55 0.27 0.59
CA ALA A 70 0.21 0.75 1.73
C ALA A 70 -0.48 1.94 2.41
N VAL A 71 -0.68 1.83 3.72
CA VAL A 71 -1.27 2.88 4.57
C VAL A 71 -0.35 3.36 5.67
N ARG A 72 0.63 2.54 6.05
CA ARG A 72 1.65 2.91 7.02
C ARG A 72 2.90 2.10 6.77
N TRP A 73 4.06 2.69 7.03
CA TRP A 73 5.33 2.00 7.09
C TRP A 73 6.13 2.54 8.26
N THR A 74 6.34 1.70 9.28
CA THR A 74 7.19 2.03 10.42
C THR A 74 8.60 1.57 10.12
N ILE A 75 9.54 2.50 10.03
CA ILE A 75 10.95 2.20 9.76
C ILE A 75 11.78 2.68 10.93
N SER A 76 12.57 1.79 11.53
CA SER A 76 13.38 2.10 12.71
C SER A 76 12.56 2.80 13.82
N GLY A 77 11.31 2.38 14.00
CA GLY A 77 10.38 2.95 14.99
C GLY A 77 9.67 4.25 14.58
N LEU A 78 9.93 4.79 13.39
CA LEU A 78 9.31 6.02 12.88
C LEU A 78 8.15 5.68 11.91
N PRO A 79 6.88 5.97 12.27
CA PRO A 79 5.74 5.66 11.42
C PRO A 79 5.54 6.71 10.32
N LEU A 80 5.62 6.28 9.07
CA LEU A 80 5.19 7.04 7.89
C LEU A 80 3.75 6.66 7.53
N SER A 81 2.92 7.64 7.20
CA SER A 81 1.52 7.40 6.78
C SER A 81 1.06 8.28 5.60
N GLY A 82 1.83 9.32 5.26
CA GLY A 82 1.57 10.13 4.08
C GLY A 82 1.88 9.36 2.80
N GLN A 83 0.96 9.31 1.84
CA GLN A 83 1.14 8.52 0.61
C GLN A 83 2.39 8.91 -0.18
N LYS A 84 2.69 10.21 -0.26
CA LYS A 84 3.90 10.72 -0.95
C LYS A 84 5.17 10.32 -0.23
N GLU A 85 5.17 10.34 1.10
CA GLU A 85 6.31 9.91 1.93
C GLU A 85 6.52 8.40 1.82
N LEU A 86 5.44 7.62 1.87
CA LEU A 86 5.48 6.17 1.67
C LEU A 86 6.10 5.82 0.31
N LEU A 87 5.60 6.43 -0.77
CA LEU A 87 6.11 6.18 -2.11
C LEU A 87 7.57 6.66 -2.27
N GLY A 88 7.89 7.83 -1.73
CA GLY A 88 9.26 8.36 -1.71
C GLY A 88 10.21 7.41 -0.99
N ARG A 89 9.80 6.88 0.18
CA ARG A 89 10.60 5.94 0.96
C ARG A 89 10.77 4.60 0.27
N TYR A 90 9.75 4.11 -0.43
CA TYR A 90 9.83 2.91 -1.26
C TYR A 90 10.84 3.08 -2.40
N ARG A 91 10.77 4.19 -3.13
CA ARG A 91 11.70 4.50 -4.23
C ARG A 91 13.16 4.66 -3.80
N LEU A 92 13.38 5.16 -2.58
CA LEU A 92 14.71 5.33 -1.98
C LEU A 92 15.22 4.08 -1.25
N ALA A 93 14.38 3.06 -1.09
CA ALA A 93 14.79 1.84 -0.43
C ALA A 93 15.81 1.07 -1.28
N ASP A 94 16.69 0.32 -0.62
CA ASP A 94 17.61 -0.61 -1.28
C ASP A 94 16.85 -1.76 -1.99
N GLU A 95 17.59 -2.51 -2.81
CA GLU A 95 17.02 -3.58 -3.63
C GLU A 95 16.39 -4.71 -2.80
N GLU A 96 16.95 -5.01 -1.62
CA GLU A 96 16.45 -6.03 -0.71
C GLU A 96 15.10 -5.62 -0.13
N THR A 97 15.01 -4.39 0.40
CA THR A 97 13.77 -3.82 0.90
C THR A 97 12.73 -3.72 -0.19
N GLN A 98 13.09 -3.26 -1.40
CA GLN A 98 12.16 -3.21 -2.53
C GLN A 98 11.67 -4.61 -2.91
N ARG A 99 12.54 -5.63 -2.90
CA ARG A 99 12.16 -7.03 -3.12
C ARG A 99 11.18 -7.50 -2.06
N TRP A 100 11.49 -7.29 -0.78
CA TRP A 100 10.62 -7.67 0.33
C TRP A 100 9.23 -7.02 0.23
N VAL A 101 9.15 -5.72 -0.09
CA VAL A 101 7.87 -5.03 -0.29
C VAL A 101 7.08 -5.65 -1.45
N ARG A 102 7.73 -5.96 -2.57
CA ARG A 102 7.09 -6.58 -3.74
C ARG A 102 6.52 -7.95 -3.43
N GLU A 103 7.32 -8.80 -2.79
CA GLU A 103 6.91 -10.16 -2.39
C GLU A 103 5.77 -10.10 -1.37
N THR A 104 5.86 -9.19 -0.39
CA THR A 104 4.79 -8.96 0.60
C THR A 104 3.47 -8.56 -0.07
N ILE A 105 3.51 -7.65 -1.05
CA ILE A 105 2.31 -7.25 -1.81
C ILE A 105 1.77 -8.43 -2.61
N ASP A 106 2.61 -9.21 -3.31
CA ASP A 106 2.15 -10.36 -4.07
C ASP A 106 1.48 -11.42 -3.19
N GLU A 107 2.10 -11.76 -2.05
CA GLU A 107 1.53 -12.69 -1.07
C GLU A 107 0.22 -12.15 -0.48
N HIS A 108 0.17 -10.87 -0.12
CA HIS A 108 -1.05 -10.23 0.39
C HIS A 108 -2.19 -10.32 -0.63
N LEU A 109 -1.91 -10.05 -1.91
CA LEU A 109 -2.90 -10.15 -2.98
C LEU A 109 -3.31 -11.59 -3.25
N SER A 110 -2.42 -12.57 -3.12
CA SER A 110 -2.73 -13.98 -3.37
C SER A 110 -3.86 -14.52 -2.50
N SER A 111 -3.93 -14.04 -1.25
CA SER A 111 -4.94 -14.46 -0.27
C SER A 111 -6.21 -13.63 -0.32
N ARG A 112 -6.11 -12.35 -0.71
CA ARG A 112 -7.22 -11.38 -0.54
C ARG A 112 -7.85 -10.91 -1.84
N GLN A 113 -7.06 -10.70 -2.89
CA GLN A 113 -7.51 -10.17 -4.18
C GLN A 113 -6.70 -10.78 -5.34
N PRO A 114 -6.78 -12.11 -5.55
CA PRO A 114 -5.95 -12.83 -6.52
C PRO A 114 -6.15 -12.34 -7.97
N GLU A 115 -7.28 -11.70 -8.27
CA GLU A 115 -7.56 -11.05 -9.55
C GLU A 115 -6.56 -9.93 -9.93
N LEU A 116 -5.75 -9.46 -8.98
CA LEU A 116 -4.72 -8.43 -9.19
C LEU A 116 -3.30 -8.99 -9.46
N ARG A 117 -3.07 -10.31 -9.34
CA ARG A 117 -1.73 -10.96 -9.50
C ARG A 117 -1.22 -11.14 -10.94
N ARG A 118 -1.79 -10.44 -11.92
CA ARG A 118 -1.43 -10.64 -13.34
C ARG A 118 -0.01 -10.24 -13.71
#